data_AF-A0A9P7NBN6-F1
#
_entry.id   AF-A0A9P7NBN6-F1
#
_cell.length_a   1.000
_cell.length_b   1.000
_cell.length_c   1.000
_cell.angle_alpha   90.00
_cell.angle_beta   90.00
_cell.angle_gamma   90.00
#
_symmetry.space_group_name_H-M   'P 1'
#
loop_
_entity.id
_entity.type
_entity.pdbx_description
1 polymer ?
#
loop_
_entity_poly.entity_id
_entity_poly.type
_entity_poly.pdbx_seq_one_letter_code
_entity_poly.pdbx_strand_id
1 'polypeptide(L)'
;MAKYVSLHPRLMSSTSSSCSSLHDTNSKHRKLRLLVAATGPRDTSWAQALVIRLSKDPNIDMRAIVDDVVPRLAQTINVMENRSLALGQGERADDVEFFRQQAFELVDWADLLVCLPLDADGIAKMLAGISDTFLGEVLRGWNIQKNIIMVPGMSTHMWSHPMTKRHLSKLHRKWTWIRIMTPILWHYEGQLSPKRVPNWNGFNEVLGIVKNQADLLGLGRDVEIATSTVVVPESRGKLSASLPPEIWTIVLDHAGDWELAKALGMYTNLPMPPAWSLEPKDPSDPLKVYEHELEWTVLTCNSAAICKKLSQSPPAFRDVPALVLRLIIRFALIDVLAYMEANRPDLFRALDGTTLPVQASVYYPRTDVLDFWKQSKWFRDNHVYDAEAVDGASKNGHVRILDWWWRRSGLPLRYTEAAIEQASGRGHLLVLEWWRDAAAQDEEIVLRPGRALLWATQHGQANVLKWWDASGIPVAHGDAVAKVASRWGQVQVLETWRRLKGDDKLVYDPEVLLSSTIHQHVHVLEWWRKFAHGELEGMEGRKQLVEFRTCNIEEALEDSIGDQDQNRARKWWAQYGLDLRMRNEEWLQTRYL
;
A
#
# COMPACT_ATOMS: atom_id res chain seq x y z
N MET A 1 -1.87 -44.15 43.95
CA MET A 1 -1.51 -44.31 42.53
C MET A 1 -1.71 -42.96 41.84
N ALA A 2 -0.72 -42.56 41.03
CA ALA A 2 -0.65 -41.37 40.18
C ALA A 2 -0.65 -39.98 40.88
N LYS A 3 0.55 -39.53 41.26
CA LYS A 3 0.89 -38.10 41.43
C LYS A 3 1.07 -37.51 40.02
N TYR A 4 0.23 -36.54 39.65
CA TYR A 4 0.43 -35.73 38.44
C TYR A 4 1.50 -34.67 38.74
N VAL A 5 2.61 -34.77 38.00
CA VAL A 5 3.75 -33.86 38.04
C VAL A 5 3.38 -32.59 37.27
N SER A 6 3.39 -31.47 37.98
CA SER A 6 3.31 -30.11 37.44
C SER A 6 4.59 -29.78 36.65
N LEU A 7 4.49 -29.74 35.32
CA LEU A 7 5.54 -29.22 34.46
C LEU A 7 5.41 -27.70 34.38
N HIS A 8 6.20 -27.00 35.20
CA HIS A 8 6.56 -25.60 34.95
C HIS A 8 7.56 -25.56 33.78
N PRO A 9 7.28 -24.85 32.68
CA PRO A 9 8.32 -24.54 31.70
C PRO A 9 9.27 -23.49 32.29
N ARG A 10 10.54 -23.86 32.33
CA ARG A 10 11.68 -23.04 32.78
C ARG A 10 11.78 -21.78 31.93
N LEU A 11 11.87 -20.64 32.60
CA LEU A 11 12.40 -19.39 32.06
C LEU A 11 13.80 -19.64 31.49
N MET A 12 13.90 -19.70 30.16
CA MET A 12 15.17 -19.51 29.47
C MET A 12 15.27 -18.03 29.10
N SER A 13 16.29 -17.40 29.66
CA SER A 13 16.70 -16.02 29.41
C SER A 13 16.86 -15.77 27.91
N SER A 14 16.00 -14.90 27.38
CA SER A 14 16.10 -14.33 26.03
C SER A 14 17.25 -13.33 25.99
N THR A 15 18.42 -13.78 25.58
CA THR A 15 19.51 -12.92 25.09
C THR A 15 19.99 -13.45 23.75
N SER A 16 19.30 -13.07 22.68
CA SER A 16 19.85 -13.18 21.33
C SER A 16 19.10 -12.27 20.34
N SER A 17 19.92 -11.41 19.73
CA SER A 17 19.81 -10.89 18.37
C SER A 17 18.67 -9.93 18.04
N SER A 18 18.93 -8.67 18.36
CA SER A 18 18.32 -7.48 17.79
C SER A 18 18.64 -7.37 16.28
N CYS A 19 18.03 -8.21 15.46
CA CYS A 19 17.95 -8.01 14.02
C CYS A 19 16.59 -8.52 13.53
N SER A 20 15.53 -7.90 14.04
CA SER A 20 14.20 -8.06 13.48
C SER A 20 14.27 -7.79 11.97
N SER A 21 13.75 -8.77 11.24
CA SER A 21 13.83 -8.89 9.80
C SER A 21 13.56 -7.58 9.08
N LEU A 22 14.48 -7.16 8.20
CA LEU A 22 14.23 -6.14 7.16
C LEU A 22 13.08 -6.53 6.20
N HIS A 23 12.43 -7.67 6.43
CA HIS A 23 11.32 -8.17 5.63
C HIS A 23 9.93 -7.61 5.98
N ASP A 24 9.81 -6.76 7.00
CA ASP A 24 8.48 -6.25 7.39
C ASP A 24 7.95 -5.08 6.54
N THR A 25 8.68 -4.69 5.50
CA THR A 25 8.12 -3.92 4.38
C THR A 25 8.27 -4.69 3.08
N ASN A 26 8.00 -6.00 3.11
CA ASN A 26 7.38 -6.59 1.93
C ASN A 26 6.21 -5.66 1.62
N SER A 27 6.24 -5.00 0.47
CA SER A 27 5.23 -4.08 -0.02
C SER A 27 3.90 -4.83 -0.09
N LYS A 28 3.26 -5.05 1.05
CA LYS A 28 1.90 -5.54 1.15
C LYS A 28 1.09 -4.37 0.63
N HIS A 29 0.94 -4.39 -0.69
CA HIS A 29 0.11 -3.53 -1.52
C HIS A 29 -1.05 -3.02 -0.68
N ARG A 30 -1.22 -1.69 -0.57
CA ARG A 30 -2.28 -1.09 0.25
C ARG A 30 -3.62 -1.67 -0.19
N LYS A 31 -4.08 -2.68 0.52
CA LYS A 31 -5.39 -3.30 0.31
C LYS A 31 -6.42 -2.36 0.88
N LEU A 32 -7.58 -2.27 0.22
CA LEU A 32 -8.72 -1.58 0.82
C LEU A 32 -9.11 -2.34 2.09
N ARG A 33 -8.95 -1.72 3.25
CA ARG A 33 -9.37 -2.29 4.53
C ARG A 33 -10.84 -1.96 4.76
N LEU A 34 -11.70 -2.93 4.48
CA LEU A 34 -13.15 -2.80 4.50
C LEU A 34 -13.71 -3.32 5.82
N LEU A 35 -14.42 -2.45 6.55
CA LEU A 35 -15.22 -2.84 7.70
C LEU A 35 -16.68 -2.98 7.29
N VAL A 36 -17.27 -4.16 7.46
CA VAL A 36 -18.67 -4.43 7.13
C VAL A 36 -19.48 -4.54 8.42
N ALA A 37 -20.46 -3.66 8.61
CA ALA A 37 -21.37 -3.70 9.75
C ALA A 37 -22.76 -4.17 9.33
N ALA A 38 -23.39 -5.05 10.10
CA ALA A 38 -24.79 -5.44 9.90
C ALA A 38 -25.54 -5.51 11.23
N THR A 39 -26.64 -4.79 11.32
CA THR A 39 -27.54 -4.79 12.48
C THR A 39 -28.87 -5.45 12.12
N GLY A 40 -29.40 -6.23 13.04
CA GLY A 40 -30.68 -6.92 12.93
C GLY A 40 -30.55 -8.45 12.91
N PRO A 41 -31.37 -9.17 13.69
CA PRO A 41 -31.36 -10.63 13.67
C PRO A 41 -31.77 -11.14 12.28
N ARG A 42 -30.93 -12.01 11.69
CA ARG A 42 -31.02 -12.57 10.31
C ARG A 42 -30.61 -11.64 9.16
N ASP A 43 -30.33 -10.37 9.43
CA ASP A 43 -29.88 -9.43 8.39
C ASP A 43 -28.37 -9.55 8.08
N THR A 44 -27.61 -10.28 8.92
CA THR A 44 -26.21 -10.67 8.67
C THR A 44 -26.01 -11.41 7.33
N SER A 45 -27.07 -12.02 6.78
CA SER A 45 -27.04 -12.71 5.49
C SER A 45 -26.63 -11.77 4.33
N TRP A 46 -26.99 -10.48 4.39
CA TRP A 46 -26.59 -9.49 3.38
C TRP A 46 -25.10 -9.16 3.45
N ALA A 47 -24.57 -8.93 4.65
CA ALA A 47 -23.14 -8.76 4.87
C ALA A 47 -22.36 -10.00 4.42
N GLN A 48 -22.86 -11.20 4.73
CA GLN A 48 -22.25 -12.44 4.27
C GLN A 48 -22.20 -12.54 2.74
N ALA A 49 -23.29 -12.20 2.04
CA ALA A 49 -23.32 -12.21 0.58
C ALA A 49 -22.31 -11.23 -0.03
N LEU A 50 -22.13 -10.05 0.59
CA LEU A 50 -21.14 -9.05 0.18
C LEU A 50 -19.72 -9.58 0.36
N VAL A 51 -19.39 -10.09 1.54
CA VAL A 51 -18.05 -10.61 1.87
C VAL A 51 -17.66 -11.77 0.95
N ILE A 52 -18.57 -12.71 0.68
CA ILE A 52 -18.29 -13.85 -0.21
C ILE A 52 -18.01 -13.41 -1.66
N ARG A 53 -18.67 -12.35 -2.13
CA ARG A 53 -18.43 -11.84 -3.49
C ARG A 53 -17.12 -11.05 -3.58
N LEU A 54 -16.78 -10.31 -2.53
CA LEU A 54 -15.56 -9.51 -2.46
C LEU A 54 -14.31 -10.34 -2.10
N SER A 55 -14.46 -11.50 -1.46
CA SER A 55 -13.32 -12.36 -1.07
C SER A 55 -12.53 -12.91 -2.27
N LYS A 56 -13.12 -12.85 -3.46
CA LYS A 56 -12.44 -13.19 -4.72
C LYS A 56 -11.40 -12.15 -5.12
N ASP A 57 -11.53 -10.91 -4.66
CA ASP A 57 -10.64 -9.82 -5.04
C ASP A 57 -9.46 -9.74 -4.04
N PRO A 58 -8.21 -9.98 -4.48
CA PRO A 58 -7.05 -10.04 -3.57
C PRO A 58 -6.67 -8.68 -2.95
N ASN A 59 -7.26 -7.60 -3.49
CA ASN A 59 -6.99 -6.20 -3.15
C ASN A 59 -7.80 -5.69 -1.96
N ILE A 60 -8.70 -6.50 -1.40
CA ILE A 60 -9.61 -6.09 -0.33
C ILE A 60 -9.31 -6.96 0.90
N ASP A 61 -9.04 -6.32 2.03
CA ASP A 61 -8.95 -6.96 3.34
C ASP A 61 -10.22 -6.61 4.13
N MET A 62 -10.86 -7.59 4.75
CA MET A 62 -12.22 -7.45 5.28
C MET A 62 -12.31 -7.87 6.74
N ARG A 63 -13.01 -7.06 7.53
CA ARG A 63 -13.47 -7.38 8.89
C ARG A 63 -14.95 -7.06 9.01
N ALA A 64 -15.67 -7.73 9.91
CA ALA A 64 -17.10 -7.48 10.07
C ALA A 64 -17.53 -7.33 11.54
N ILE A 65 -18.53 -6.47 11.75
CA ILE A 65 -19.25 -6.29 13.02
C ILE A 65 -20.71 -6.68 12.79
N VAL A 66 -21.19 -7.70 13.47
CA VAL A 66 -22.54 -8.24 13.23
C VAL A 66 -23.25 -8.57 14.54
N ASP A 67 -24.57 -8.37 14.58
CA ASP A 67 -25.36 -8.75 15.78
C ASP A 67 -25.42 -10.27 15.99
N ASP A 68 -25.38 -11.05 14.91
CA ASP A 68 -25.44 -12.52 14.94
C ASP A 68 -24.32 -13.12 14.09
N VAL A 69 -23.38 -13.81 14.74
CA VAL A 69 -22.17 -14.35 14.10
C VAL A 69 -22.49 -15.63 13.35
N VAL A 70 -22.57 -15.53 12.02
CA VAL A 70 -22.80 -16.69 11.15
C VAL A 70 -21.49 -17.46 10.95
N PRO A 71 -21.45 -18.80 11.17
CA PRO A 71 -20.21 -19.59 11.08
C PRO A 71 -19.47 -19.46 9.74
N ARG A 72 -20.20 -19.40 8.62
CA ARG A 72 -19.61 -19.22 7.28
C ARG A 72 -18.89 -17.87 7.13
N LEU A 73 -19.38 -16.84 7.79
CA LEU A 73 -18.76 -15.51 7.79
C LEU A 73 -17.46 -15.53 8.61
N ALA A 74 -17.52 -16.10 9.81
CA ALA A 74 -16.36 -16.24 10.71
C ALA A 74 -15.23 -17.12 10.15
N GLN A 75 -15.54 -18.04 9.23
CA GLN A 75 -14.53 -18.83 8.52
C GLN A 75 -13.81 -18.04 7.42
N THR A 76 -14.44 -17.00 6.88
CA THR A 76 -13.90 -16.24 5.73
C THR A 76 -13.10 -15.03 6.19
N ILE A 77 -13.55 -14.34 7.24
CA ILE A 77 -12.99 -13.08 7.73
C ILE A 77 -13.04 -13.02 9.26
N ASN A 78 -12.30 -12.07 9.86
CA ASN A 78 -12.44 -11.77 11.28
C ASN A 78 -13.79 -11.08 11.53
N VAL A 79 -14.64 -11.72 12.34
CA VAL A 79 -15.98 -11.24 12.69
C VAL A 79 -16.04 -10.95 14.18
N MET A 80 -16.61 -9.81 14.52
CA MET A 80 -16.82 -9.35 15.88
C MET A 80 -18.31 -9.21 16.14
N GLU A 81 -18.75 -9.67 17.30
CA GLU A 81 -20.16 -9.60 17.70
C GLU A 81 -20.47 -8.18 18.19
N ASN A 82 -21.58 -7.60 17.71
CA ASN A 82 -22.04 -6.30 18.17
C ASN A 82 -22.70 -6.44 19.55
N ARG A 83 -21.94 -6.19 20.61
CA ARG A 83 -22.40 -6.28 21.99
C ARG A 83 -22.87 -4.95 22.54
N SER A 84 -23.80 -5.01 23.48
CA SER A 84 -24.20 -3.86 24.29
C SER A 84 -23.10 -3.57 25.32
N LEU A 85 -22.63 -2.33 25.37
CA LEU A 85 -21.61 -1.83 26.31
C LEU A 85 -22.25 -1.10 27.52
N ALA A 86 -23.57 -1.22 27.69
CA ALA A 86 -24.26 -0.60 28.81
C ALA A 86 -23.91 -1.29 30.14
N LEU A 87 -23.38 -0.51 31.09
CA LEU A 87 -23.05 -0.93 32.46
C LEU A 87 -24.33 -1.41 33.19
N GLY A 88 -24.59 -2.72 33.19
CA GLY A 88 -25.77 -3.29 33.84
C GLY A 88 -25.97 -4.80 33.64
N GLN A 89 -25.33 -5.42 32.65
CA GLN A 89 -25.46 -6.86 32.37
C GLN A 89 -24.21 -7.65 32.76
N GLY A 90 -23.76 -7.58 34.02
CA GLY A 90 -22.75 -8.51 34.56
C GLY A 90 -21.35 -8.51 33.92
N GLU A 91 -21.08 -7.63 32.94
CA GLU A 91 -19.77 -7.47 32.32
C GLU A 91 -18.81 -6.71 33.24
N ARG A 92 -17.55 -7.13 33.30
CA ARG A 92 -16.53 -6.46 34.13
C ARG A 92 -16.12 -5.17 33.44
N ALA A 93 -15.74 -4.15 34.21
CA ALA A 93 -15.25 -2.88 33.67
C ALA A 93 -14.07 -3.06 32.71
N ASP A 94 -13.22 -4.06 32.96
CA ASP A 94 -12.09 -4.43 32.11
C ASP A 94 -12.52 -4.93 30.73
N ASP A 95 -13.68 -5.61 30.63
CA ASP A 95 -14.21 -6.11 29.35
C ASP A 95 -14.68 -4.95 28.47
N VAL A 96 -15.31 -3.94 29.08
CA VAL A 96 -15.78 -2.73 28.37
C VAL A 96 -14.60 -1.94 27.80
N GLU A 97 -13.54 -1.76 28.57
CA GLU A 97 -12.34 -1.04 28.12
C GLU A 97 -11.61 -1.80 27.00
N PHE A 98 -11.56 -3.14 27.09
CA PHE A 98 -11.04 -3.99 26.01
C PHE A 98 -11.81 -3.82 24.70
N PHE A 99 -13.14 -3.74 24.74
CA PHE A 99 -13.94 -3.47 23.54
C PHE A 99 -13.74 -2.05 23.02
N ARG A 100 -13.56 -1.05 23.89
CA ARG A 100 -13.23 0.32 23.45
C ARG A 100 -11.87 0.39 22.74
N GLN A 101 -10.86 -0.30 23.28
CA GLN A 101 -9.56 -0.40 22.63
C GLN A 101 -9.68 -1.06 21.25
N GLN A 102 -10.41 -2.18 21.14
CA GLN A 102 -10.65 -2.81 19.84
C GLN A 102 -11.41 -1.90 18.86
N ALA A 103 -12.39 -1.13 19.32
CA ALA A 103 -13.10 -0.16 18.48
C ALA A 103 -12.15 0.90 17.95
N PHE A 104 -11.25 1.42 18.78
CA PHE A 104 -10.20 2.36 18.37
C PHE A 104 -9.27 1.75 17.31
N GLU A 105 -8.76 0.54 17.54
CA GLU A 105 -7.89 -0.16 16.60
C GLU A 105 -8.59 -0.45 15.25
N LEU A 106 -9.89 -0.76 15.26
CA LEU A 106 -10.68 -0.96 14.04
C LEU A 106 -10.88 0.33 13.25
N VAL A 107 -11.18 1.43 13.94
CA VAL A 107 -11.36 2.73 13.30
C VAL A 107 -10.05 3.20 12.65
N ASP A 108 -8.91 2.96 13.30
CA ASP A 108 -7.61 3.28 12.72
C ASP A 108 -7.31 2.37 11.52
N TRP A 109 -7.55 1.07 11.66
CA TRP A 109 -7.31 0.06 10.63
C TRP A 109 -8.17 0.28 9.37
N ALA A 110 -9.48 0.50 9.47
CA ALA A 110 -10.40 0.50 8.33
C ALA A 110 -10.25 1.75 7.44
N ASP A 111 -10.29 1.60 6.11
CA ASP A 111 -10.33 2.70 5.14
C ASP A 111 -11.78 3.08 4.75
N LEU A 112 -12.70 2.11 4.78
CA LEU A 112 -14.11 2.25 4.38
C LEU A 112 -15.00 1.43 5.32
N LEU A 113 -16.13 2.01 5.75
CA LEU A 113 -17.17 1.30 6.51
C LEU A 113 -18.44 1.15 5.67
N VAL A 114 -18.91 -0.09 5.52
CA VAL A 114 -20.16 -0.42 4.83
C VAL A 114 -21.16 -0.97 5.85
N CYS A 115 -22.22 -0.21 6.13
CA CYS A 115 -23.32 -0.67 6.97
C CYS A 115 -24.42 -1.30 6.08
N LEU A 116 -24.53 -2.62 6.11
CA LEU A 116 -25.43 -3.41 5.27
C LEU A 116 -26.14 -4.54 6.05
N PRO A 117 -27.38 -4.33 6.50
CA PRO A 117 -28.07 -3.05 6.71
C PRO A 117 -27.74 -2.41 8.07
N LEU A 118 -28.00 -1.10 8.18
CA LEU A 118 -28.14 -0.40 9.47
C LEU A 118 -29.62 -0.20 9.80
N ASP A 119 -30.05 -0.62 10.98
CA ASP A 119 -31.42 -0.54 11.43
C ASP A 119 -31.82 0.89 11.85
N ALA A 120 -33.12 1.11 12.05
CA ALA A 120 -33.60 2.45 12.40
C ALA A 120 -33.13 2.89 13.80
N ASP A 121 -32.92 1.95 14.73
CA ASP A 121 -32.38 2.25 16.06
C ASP A 121 -30.93 2.72 15.97
N GLY A 122 -30.08 1.99 15.24
CA GLY A 122 -28.71 2.39 14.95
C GLY A 122 -28.61 3.77 14.30
N ILE A 123 -29.47 4.09 13.32
CA ILE A 123 -29.52 5.42 12.70
C ILE A 123 -29.91 6.51 13.73
N ALA A 124 -30.91 6.23 14.58
CA ALA A 124 -31.37 7.17 15.60
C ALA A 124 -30.29 7.42 16.67
N LYS A 125 -29.66 6.36 17.17
CA LYS A 125 -28.56 6.42 18.14
C LYS A 125 -27.35 7.15 17.59
N MET A 126 -26.94 6.85 16.37
CA MET A 126 -25.85 7.55 15.68
C MET A 126 -26.13 9.06 15.59
N LEU A 127 -27.36 9.47 15.24
CA LEU A 127 -27.73 10.89 15.15
C LEU A 127 -27.91 11.60 16.50
N ALA A 128 -28.19 10.83 17.56
CA ALA A 128 -28.27 11.30 18.94
C ALA A 128 -26.91 11.32 19.64
N GLY A 129 -25.90 10.64 19.09
CA GLY A 129 -24.56 10.49 19.68
C GLY A 129 -24.49 9.45 20.79
N ILE A 130 -25.40 8.47 20.79
CA ILE A 130 -25.44 7.38 21.77
C ILE A 130 -24.55 6.23 21.26
N SER A 131 -23.59 5.79 22.07
CA SER A 131 -22.65 4.69 21.77
C SER A 131 -22.74 3.57 22.80
N ASP A 132 -23.95 3.06 23.03
CA ASP A 132 -24.20 1.97 23.98
C ASP A 132 -23.92 0.57 23.41
N THR A 133 -23.41 0.49 22.18
CA THR A 133 -23.03 -0.77 21.50
C THR A 133 -21.63 -0.66 20.93
N PHE A 134 -20.99 -1.81 20.68
CA PHE A 134 -19.67 -1.87 20.05
C PHE A 134 -19.65 -1.16 18.68
N LEU A 135 -20.68 -1.38 17.85
CA LEU A 135 -20.84 -0.65 16.59
C LEU A 135 -21.05 0.86 16.82
N GLY A 136 -21.79 1.24 17.87
CA GLY A 136 -22.00 2.63 18.25
C GLY A 136 -20.71 3.37 18.61
N GLU A 137 -19.80 2.72 19.35
CA GLU A 137 -18.46 3.26 19.65
C GLU A 137 -17.62 3.46 18.38
N VAL A 138 -17.62 2.48 17.47
CA VAL A 138 -16.95 2.60 16.16
C VAL A 138 -17.52 3.76 15.33
N LEU A 139 -18.85 3.88 15.24
CA LEU A 139 -19.51 4.97 14.51
C LEU A 139 -19.22 6.34 15.13
N ARG A 140 -19.10 6.41 16.47
CA ARG A 140 -18.84 7.66 17.20
C ARG A 140 -17.39 8.12 17.09
N GLY A 141 -16.46 7.16 17.08
CA GLY A 141 -15.02 7.39 16.92
C GLY A 141 -14.57 7.52 15.47
N TRP A 142 -15.45 7.26 14.50
CA TRP A 142 -15.11 7.23 13.09
C TRP A 142 -14.48 8.53 12.59
N ASN A 143 -13.40 8.41 11.81
CA ASN A 143 -12.74 9.56 11.21
C ASN A 143 -13.61 10.11 10.06
N ILE A 144 -13.98 11.39 10.15
CA ILE A 144 -14.80 12.12 9.17
C ILE A 144 -14.15 12.14 7.76
N GLN A 145 -12.84 11.92 7.68
CA GLN A 145 -12.10 11.82 6.41
C GLN A 145 -12.31 10.48 5.68
N LYS A 146 -12.85 9.46 6.37
CA LYS A 146 -13.10 8.13 5.82
C LYS A 146 -14.59 8.00 5.48
N ASN A 147 -14.89 7.49 4.30
CA ASN A 147 -16.28 7.39 3.84
C ASN A 147 -17.04 6.25 4.53
N ILE A 148 -18.34 6.47 4.76
CA ILE A 148 -19.29 5.42 5.16
C ILE A 148 -20.30 5.20 4.03
N ILE A 149 -20.53 3.95 3.65
CA ILE A 149 -21.66 3.55 2.81
C ILE A 149 -22.72 2.95 3.72
N MET A 150 -23.88 3.59 3.79
CA MET A 150 -24.96 3.19 4.69
C MET A 150 -26.18 2.73 3.90
N VAL A 151 -26.62 1.51 4.16
CA VAL A 151 -27.87 0.94 3.62
C VAL A 151 -28.89 0.85 4.76
N PRO A 152 -29.91 1.73 4.81
CA PRO A 152 -30.94 1.65 5.84
C PRO A 152 -31.77 0.38 5.69
N GLY A 153 -31.96 -0.37 6.78
CA GLY A 153 -32.83 -1.55 6.84
C GLY A 153 -33.97 -1.35 7.82
N MET A 154 -35.23 -1.29 7.35
CA MET A 154 -36.37 -1.08 8.25
C MET A 154 -37.70 -1.52 7.67
N SER A 155 -38.74 -1.60 8.50
CA SER A 155 -40.08 -1.91 8.02
C SER A 155 -40.65 -0.79 7.13
N THR A 156 -41.57 -1.13 6.24
CA THR A 156 -42.28 -0.15 5.38
C THR A 156 -42.96 0.96 6.20
N HIS A 157 -43.54 0.62 7.35
CA HIS A 157 -44.13 1.59 8.28
C HIS A 157 -43.09 2.54 8.88
N MET A 158 -41.94 2.02 9.32
CA MET A 158 -40.86 2.84 9.85
C MET A 158 -40.26 3.77 8.79
N TRP A 159 -40.17 3.32 7.54
CA TRP A 159 -39.71 4.15 6.43
C TRP A 159 -40.66 5.32 6.14
N SER A 160 -41.97 5.08 6.25
CA SER A 160 -42.99 6.12 6.03
C SER A 160 -43.01 7.19 7.13
N HIS A 161 -42.42 6.90 8.29
CA HIS A 161 -42.49 7.74 9.48
C HIS A 161 -41.75 9.09 9.30
N PRO A 162 -42.32 10.23 9.75
CA PRO A 162 -41.70 11.54 9.61
C PRO A 162 -40.32 11.67 10.27
N MET A 163 -40.06 10.96 11.38
CA MET A 163 -38.74 11.01 12.04
C MET A 163 -37.64 10.42 11.17
N THR A 164 -37.92 9.33 10.45
CA THR A 164 -36.96 8.73 9.50
C THR A 164 -36.60 9.72 8.39
N LYS A 165 -37.59 10.43 7.84
CA LYS A 165 -37.35 11.50 6.85
C LYS A 165 -36.48 12.62 7.44
N ARG A 166 -36.71 13.02 8.69
CA ARG A 166 -35.90 14.02 9.39
C ARG A 166 -34.46 13.54 9.61
N HIS A 167 -34.28 12.29 10.01
CA HIS A 167 -32.98 11.65 10.22
C HIS A 167 -32.17 11.62 8.93
N LEU A 168 -32.75 11.09 7.85
CA LEU A 168 -32.10 11.02 6.55
C LEU A 168 -31.79 12.41 5.99
N SER A 169 -32.69 13.39 6.15
CA SER A 169 -32.45 14.77 5.72
C SER A 169 -31.28 15.42 6.46
N LYS A 170 -31.13 15.12 7.77
CA LYS A 170 -30.01 15.60 8.58
C LYS A 170 -28.69 14.99 8.11
N LEU A 171 -28.68 13.68 7.82
CA LEU A 171 -27.51 12.98 7.29
C LEU A 171 -27.07 13.57 5.94
N HIS A 172 -27.99 13.67 4.97
CA HIS A 172 -27.69 14.21 3.64
C HIS A 172 -27.15 15.65 3.67
N ARG A 173 -27.63 16.49 4.60
CA ARG A 173 -27.25 17.91 4.66
C ARG A 173 -26.00 18.18 5.46
N LYS A 174 -25.76 17.43 6.55
CA LYS A 174 -24.69 17.73 7.51
C LYS A 174 -23.49 16.81 7.37
N TRP A 175 -23.69 15.56 6.95
CA TRP A 175 -22.66 14.52 6.96
C TRP A 175 -22.40 14.03 5.53
N THR A 176 -21.62 14.81 4.78
CA THR A 176 -21.29 14.53 3.37
C THR A 176 -20.45 13.27 3.18
N TRP A 177 -19.74 12.84 4.21
CA TRP A 177 -18.92 11.62 4.26
C TRP A 177 -19.74 10.32 4.43
N ILE A 178 -21.06 10.42 4.67
CA ILE A 178 -21.96 9.25 4.67
C ILE A 178 -22.78 9.21 3.39
N ARG A 179 -22.53 8.18 2.57
CA ARG A 179 -23.29 7.86 1.37
C ARG A 179 -24.47 6.95 1.71
N ILE A 180 -25.68 7.51 1.61
CA ILE A 180 -26.91 6.77 1.85
C ILE A 180 -27.35 6.07 0.56
N MET A 181 -27.56 4.76 0.65
CA MET A 181 -27.99 3.91 -0.47
C MET A 181 -29.50 3.64 -0.43
N THR A 182 -30.00 2.96 -1.46
CA THR A 182 -31.40 2.51 -1.49
C THR A 182 -31.70 1.59 -0.30
N PRO A 183 -32.79 1.82 0.45
CA PRO A 183 -33.04 1.08 1.68
C PRO A 183 -33.49 -0.35 1.40
N ILE A 184 -33.18 -1.25 2.34
CA ILE A 184 -33.74 -2.59 2.44
C ILE A 184 -35.04 -2.49 3.24
N LEU A 185 -36.17 -2.50 2.54
CA LEU A 185 -37.49 -2.44 3.15
C LEU A 185 -38.02 -3.84 3.40
N TRP A 186 -38.76 -4.05 4.48
CA TRP A 186 -39.42 -5.33 4.75
C TRP A 186 -40.80 -5.15 5.35
N HIS A 187 -41.64 -6.18 5.22
CA HIS A 187 -42.95 -6.26 5.86
C HIS A 187 -43.25 -7.70 6.30
N TYR A 188 -44.21 -7.86 7.20
CA TYR A 188 -44.73 -9.16 7.59
C TYR A 188 -45.99 -9.45 6.77
N GLU A 189 -46.11 -10.66 6.23
CA GLU A 189 -47.27 -11.08 5.43
C GLU A 189 -47.61 -12.56 5.71
N GLY A 190 -48.89 -12.86 5.97
CA GLY A 190 -49.41 -14.22 6.20
C GLY A 190 -49.61 -14.62 7.66
N GLN A 191 -50.37 -15.70 7.90
CA GLN A 191 -50.79 -16.18 9.24
C GLN A 191 -49.65 -16.68 10.15
N LEU A 192 -48.45 -16.94 9.60
CA LEU A 192 -47.24 -17.36 10.34
C LEU A 192 -46.13 -16.29 10.35
N SER A 193 -46.42 -15.08 9.83
CA SER A 193 -45.57 -13.87 9.85
C SER A 193 -44.07 -14.01 9.49
N PRO A 194 -43.67 -14.63 8.36
CA PRO A 194 -42.29 -14.53 7.89
C PRO A 194 -41.96 -13.09 7.44
N LYS A 195 -40.78 -12.58 7.85
CA LYS A 195 -40.20 -11.31 7.36
C LYS A 195 -39.93 -11.45 5.86
N ARG A 196 -40.62 -10.66 5.02
CA ARG A 196 -40.39 -10.61 3.57
C ARG A 196 -39.66 -9.33 3.19
N VAL A 197 -38.63 -9.48 2.37
CA VAL A 197 -37.85 -8.39 1.77
C VAL A 197 -38.16 -8.37 0.28
N PRO A 198 -38.76 -7.31 -0.27
CA PRO A 198 -38.92 -7.13 -1.71
C PRO A 198 -37.55 -7.13 -2.40
N ASN A 199 -37.50 -7.51 -3.69
CA ASN A 199 -36.24 -7.55 -4.45
C ASN A 199 -35.46 -6.23 -4.32
N TRP A 200 -34.33 -6.28 -3.62
CA TRP A 200 -33.46 -5.12 -3.41
C TRP A 200 -32.38 -5.08 -4.48
N ASN A 201 -32.47 -4.08 -5.37
CA ASN A 201 -31.55 -3.92 -6.50
C ASN A 201 -30.27 -3.14 -6.14
N GLY A 202 -30.19 -2.56 -4.92
CA GLY A 202 -29.06 -1.75 -4.48
C GLY A 202 -27.78 -2.53 -4.17
N PHE A 203 -27.85 -3.87 -4.09
CA PHE A 203 -26.69 -4.70 -3.76
C PHE A 203 -25.55 -4.52 -4.78
N ASN A 204 -25.87 -4.52 -6.07
CA ASN A 204 -24.86 -4.36 -7.13
C ASN A 204 -24.26 -2.94 -7.14
N GLU A 205 -25.03 -1.93 -6.74
CA GLU A 205 -24.53 -0.56 -6.58
C GLU A 205 -23.47 -0.50 -5.46
N VAL A 206 -23.76 -1.08 -4.29
CA VAL A 206 -22.80 -1.16 -3.18
C VAL A 206 -21.55 -1.93 -3.59
N LEU A 207 -21.71 -3.08 -4.24
CA LEU A 207 -20.59 -3.89 -4.73
C LEU A 207 -19.72 -3.11 -5.72
N GLY A 208 -20.34 -2.39 -6.66
CA GLY A 208 -19.66 -1.56 -7.65
C GLY A 208 -18.85 -0.42 -7.03
N ILE A 209 -19.40 0.27 -6.02
CA ILE A 209 -18.71 1.36 -5.32
C ILE A 209 -17.48 0.81 -4.58
N VAL A 210 -17.63 -0.29 -3.84
CA VAL A 210 -16.51 -0.88 -3.08
C VAL A 210 -15.41 -1.35 -4.03
N LYS A 211 -15.77 -2.00 -5.14
CA LYS A 211 -14.79 -2.41 -6.17
C LYS A 211 -14.10 -1.21 -6.81
N ASN A 212 -14.85 -0.18 -7.20
CA ASN A 212 -14.27 1.04 -7.77
C ASN A 212 -13.30 1.69 -6.78
N GLN A 213 -13.63 1.76 -5.49
CA GLN A 213 -12.72 2.32 -4.48
C GLN A 213 -11.47 1.44 -4.25
N ALA A 214 -11.62 0.11 -4.28
CA ALA A 214 -10.49 -0.81 -4.22
C ALA A 214 -9.58 -0.67 -5.45
N ASP A 215 -10.17 -0.50 -6.63
CA ASP A 215 -9.45 -0.25 -7.89
C ASP A 215 -8.75 1.11 -7.86
N LEU A 216 -9.41 2.17 -7.33
CA LEU A 216 -8.84 3.51 -7.12
C LEU A 216 -7.63 3.50 -6.20
N LEU A 217 -7.72 2.81 -5.06
CA LEU A 217 -6.55 2.60 -4.18
C LEU A 217 -5.49 1.70 -4.82
N GLY A 218 -5.87 0.92 -5.83
CA GLY A 218 -4.96 0.14 -6.64
C GLY A 218 -4.42 0.83 -7.89
N LEU A 219 -4.88 2.03 -8.19
CA LEU A 219 -4.42 2.77 -9.36
C LEU A 219 -2.94 3.12 -9.24
N GLY A 220 -2.20 2.87 -10.32
CA GLY A 220 -0.77 3.19 -10.43
C GLY A 220 0.18 2.06 -10.04
N ARG A 221 -0.33 0.92 -9.54
CA ARG A 221 0.47 -0.28 -9.27
C ARG A 221 1.21 -0.82 -10.49
N ASP A 222 0.62 -0.71 -11.68
CA ASP A 222 1.23 -1.14 -12.94
C ASP A 222 2.38 -0.21 -13.38
N VAL A 223 2.35 1.05 -12.96
CA VAL A 223 3.37 2.06 -13.31
C VAL A 223 4.66 1.80 -12.53
N GLU A 224 4.58 1.37 -11.27
CA GLU A 224 5.78 1.04 -10.45
C GLU A 224 6.64 -0.09 -11.06
N ILE A 225 6.02 -0.99 -11.83
CA ILE A 225 6.72 -2.09 -12.51
C ILE A 225 7.46 -1.56 -13.76
N ALA A 226 6.88 -0.57 -14.44
CA ALA A 226 7.43 -0.01 -15.68
C ALA A 226 8.47 1.10 -15.46
N THR A 227 8.40 1.88 -14.37
CA THR A 227 9.29 3.04 -14.13
C THR A 227 10.70 2.71 -13.64
N SER A 228 11.11 1.43 -13.67
CA SER A 228 12.44 1.02 -13.21
C SER A 228 13.60 1.54 -14.07
N THR A 229 13.32 2.18 -15.22
CA THR A 229 14.37 2.74 -16.09
C THR A 229 13.81 3.86 -16.94
N VAL A 230 13.88 5.14 -16.50
CA VAL A 230 14.34 6.28 -17.32
C VAL A 230 14.60 7.47 -16.38
N VAL A 231 15.87 7.83 -16.18
CA VAL A 231 16.24 9.18 -15.75
C VAL A 231 16.42 10.00 -17.03
N VAL A 232 15.49 10.90 -17.33
CA VAL A 232 15.65 11.85 -18.44
C VAL A 232 16.48 13.03 -17.92
N PRO A 233 17.69 13.29 -18.45
CA PRO A 233 18.43 14.50 -18.13
C PRO A 233 17.69 15.74 -18.65
N GLU A 234 17.70 16.81 -17.86
CA GLU A 234 17.03 18.06 -18.20
C GLU A 234 17.55 18.65 -19.52
N SER A 235 16.67 18.81 -20.51
CA SER A 235 16.90 19.72 -21.62
C SER A 235 15.96 20.92 -21.50
N ARG A 236 16.51 22.06 -21.03
CA ARG A 236 15.88 23.37 -21.14
C ARG A 236 16.07 23.89 -22.56
N GLY A 237 15.24 23.44 -23.49
CA GLY A 237 15.16 23.98 -24.84
C GLY A 237 13.72 23.91 -25.34
N LYS A 238 13.24 24.96 -26.01
CA LYS A 238 12.01 24.87 -26.81
C LYS A 238 12.32 23.91 -27.97
N LEU A 239 11.98 22.64 -27.79
CA LEU A 239 12.14 21.61 -28.82
C LEU A 239 11.08 21.85 -29.90
N SER A 240 11.49 22.44 -31.03
CA SER A 240 10.69 22.53 -32.25
C SER A 240 11.15 21.47 -33.28
N ALA A 241 11.26 20.22 -32.86
CA ALA A 241 11.55 19.11 -33.75
C ALA A 241 10.44 18.07 -33.61
N SER A 242 9.46 18.12 -34.52
CA SER A 242 8.51 17.02 -34.70
C SER A 242 9.28 15.85 -35.29
N LEU A 243 9.63 14.86 -34.46
CA LEU A 243 10.17 13.60 -34.97
C LEU A 243 9.12 12.95 -35.90
N PRO A 244 9.54 12.23 -36.96
CA PRO A 244 8.64 11.43 -37.78
C PRO A 244 7.87 10.41 -36.94
N PRO A 245 6.65 10.02 -37.35
CA PRO A 245 5.81 9.12 -36.58
C PRO A 245 6.45 7.74 -36.34
N GLU A 246 7.30 7.27 -37.25
CA GLU A 246 8.01 6.00 -37.13
C GLU A 246 9.02 6.01 -35.97
N ILE A 247 9.68 7.15 -35.74
CA ILE A 247 10.63 7.31 -34.62
C ILE A 247 9.87 7.31 -33.30
N TRP A 248 8.72 7.96 -33.24
CA TRP A 248 7.85 7.92 -32.07
C TRP A 248 7.33 6.52 -31.78
N THR A 249 6.97 5.73 -32.80
CA THR A 249 6.62 4.31 -32.61
C THR A 249 7.76 3.55 -31.93
N ILE A 250 9.00 3.72 -32.38
CA ILE A 250 10.17 3.05 -31.78
C ILE A 250 10.36 3.50 -30.32
N VAL A 251 10.25 4.81 -30.05
CA VAL A 251 10.40 5.37 -28.71
C VAL A 251 9.31 4.84 -27.76
N LEU A 252 8.06 4.81 -28.22
CA LEU A 252 6.92 4.35 -27.42
C LEU A 252 6.94 2.83 -27.19
N ASP A 253 7.35 2.06 -28.20
CA ASP A 253 7.56 0.61 -28.07
C ASP A 253 8.68 0.31 -27.07
N HIS A 254 9.77 1.09 -27.06
CA HIS A 254 10.84 0.96 -26.06
C HIS A 254 10.40 1.39 -24.65
N ALA A 255 9.58 2.44 -24.55
CA ALA A 255 9.03 2.90 -23.27
C ALA A 255 7.97 1.94 -22.70
N GLY A 256 7.41 1.03 -23.51
CA GLY A 256 6.35 0.11 -23.09
C GLY A 256 5.01 0.80 -22.79
N ASP A 257 4.80 2.03 -23.29
CA ASP A 257 3.63 2.84 -22.95
C ASP A 257 2.56 2.84 -24.06
N TRP A 258 1.77 1.76 -24.10
CA TRP A 258 0.69 1.60 -25.09
C TRP A 258 -0.37 2.71 -24.99
N GLU A 259 -0.69 3.17 -23.79
CA GLU A 259 -1.76 4.13 -23.55
C GLU A 259 -1.40 5.53 -24.03
N LEU A 260 -0.17 5.96 -23.76
CA LEU A 260 0.34 7.21 -24.31
C LEU A 260 0.37 7.16 -25.84
N ALA A 261 0.78 6.03 -26.41
CA ALA A 261 0.82 5.90 -27.85
C ALA A 261 -0.57 5.98 -28.50
N LYS A 262 -1.56 5.32 -27.90
CA LYS A 262 -2.96 5.44 -28.35
C LYS A 262 -3.52 6.84 -28.18
N ALA A 263 -3.20 7.52 -27.08
CA ALA A 263 -3.63 8.90 -26.87
C ALA A 263 -3.05 9.87 -27.90
N LEU A 264 -1.83 9.61 -28.37
CA LEU A 264 -1.18 10.39 -29.44
C LEU A 264 -1.64 9.97 -30.85
N GLY A 265 -2.46 8.93 -30.99
CA GLY A 265 -2.87 8.40 -32.30
C GLY A 265 -1.74 7.70 -33.06
N MET A 266 -0.71 7.22 -32.35
CA MET A 266 0.48 6.61 -32.92
C MET A 266 0.34 5.10 -33.07
N TYR A 267 0.96 4.54 -34.10
CA TYR A 267 1.07 3.09 -34.26
C TYR A 267 2.08 2.52 -33.26
N THR A 268 1.80 1.32 -32.71
CA THR A 268 2.68 0.59 -31.79
C THR A 268 2.59 -0.91 -32.02
N ASN A 269 3.69 -1.61 -31.76
CA ASN A 269 3.72 -3.07 -31.76
C ASN A 269 3.38 -3.69 -30.39
N LEU A 270 3.21 -2.85 -29.36
CA LEU A 270 2.85 -3.29 -28.02
C LEU A 270 1.48 -3.99 -27.96
N PRO A 271 1.36 -5.11 -27.22
CA PRO A 271 0.08 -5.77 -26.99
C PRO A 271 -0.84 -4.87 -26.16
N MET A 272 -2.14 -4.95 -26.43
CA MET A 272 -3.14 -4.21 -25.65
C MET A 272 -3.11 -4.70 -24.19
N PRO A 273 -3.00 -3.78 -23.20
CA PRO A 273 -3.01 -4.17 -21.79
C PRO A 273 -4.32 -4.87 -21.40
N PRO A 274 -4.31 -5.80 -20.42
CA PRO A 274 -5.48 -6.60 -20.05
C PRO A 274 -6.62 -5.77 -19.43
N ALA A 275 -6.33 -4.55 -18.96
CA ALA A 275 -7.33 -3.61 -18.48
C ALA A 275 -8.26 -3.09 -19.60
N TRP A 276 -7.81 -3.15 -20.85
CA TRP A 276 -8.54 -2.66 -22.01
C TRP A 276 -9.17 -3.81 -22.79
N SER A 277 -10.41 -3.59 -23.25
CA SER A 277 -11.11 -4.47 -24.18
C SER A 277 -11.65 -3.66 -25.36
N LEU A 278 -11.83 -4.31 -26.51
CA LEU A 278 -12.48 -3.68 -27.67
C LEU A 278 -14.00 -3.58 -27.47
N GLU A 279 -14.57 -4.58 -26.82
CA GLU A 279 -16.01 -4.67 -26.53
C GLU A 279 -16.29 -4.39 -25.05
N PRO A 280 -17.48 -3.84 -24.72
CA PRO A 280 -17.89 -3.63 -23.33
C PRO A 280 -18.03 -4.97 -22.61
N LYS A 281 -17.65 -5.00 -21.33
CA LYS A 281 -17.71 -6.22 -20.48
C LYS A 281 -19.12 -6.82 -20.38
N ASP A 282 -20.13 -5.96 -20.42
CA ASP A 282 -21.53 -6.35 -20.47
C ASP A 282 -22.26 -5.49 -21.52
N PRO A 283 -22.50 -6.02 -22.74
CA PRO A 283 -23.19 -5.28 -23.80
C PRO A 283 -24.70 -5.12 -23.52
N SER A 284 -25.25 -5.83 -22.52
CA SER A 284 -26.68 -5.76 -22.19
C SER A 284 -27.04 -4.59 -21.28
N ASP A 285 -26.07 -4.08 -20.50
CA ASP A 285 -26.27 -2.95 -19.60
C ASP A 285 -25.86 -1.62 -20.27
N PRO A 286 -26.81 -0.70 -20.54
CA PRO A 286 -26.51 0.58 -21.19
C PRO A 286 -25.54 1.45 -20.37
N LEU A 287 -25.48 1.30 -19.04
CA LEU A 287 -24.53 2.02 -18.20
C LEU A 287 -23.10 1.52 -18.46
N LYS A 288 -22.91 0.21 -18.56
CA LYS A 288 -21.60 -0.41 -18.83
C LYS A 288 -21.08 -0.08 -20.23
N VAL A 289 -21.99 -0.02 -21.21
CA VAL A 289 -21.65 0.45 -22.56
C VAL A 289 -21.21 1.92 -22.52
N TYR A 290 -21.92 2.78 -21.80
CA TYR A 290 -21.54 4.18 -21.66
C TYR A 290 -20.19 4.37 -20.94
N GLU A 291 -19.94 3.61 -19.86
CA GLU A 291 -18.66 3.62 -19.13
C GLU A 291 -17.50 3.23 -20.07
N HIS A 292 -17.66 2.16 -20.84
CA HIS A 292 -16.68 1.70 -21.83
C HIS A 292 -16.42 2.76 -22.92
N GLU A 293 -17.47 3.36 -23.47
CA GLU A 293 -17.35 4.44 -24.45
C GLU A 293 -16.62 5.65 -23.87
N LEU A 294 -16.87 5.98 -22.59
CA LEU A 294 -16.19 7.08 -21.90
C LEU A 294 -14.70 6.78 -21.71
N GLU A 295 -14.34 5.54 -21.32
CA GLU A 295 -12.94 5.10 -21.19
C GLU A 295 -12.16 5.31 -22.49
N TRP A 296 -12.72 4.85 -23.62
CA TRP A 296 -12.10 5.04 -24.94
C TRP A 296 -12.08 6.49 -25.40
N THR A 297 -13.13 7.26 -25.10
CA THR A 297 -13.17 8.70 -25.42
C THR A 297 -12.07 9.45 -24.67
N VAL A 298 -11.84 9.13 -23.40
CA VAL A 298 -10.81 9.77 -22.58
C VAL A 298 -9.40 9.40 -23.05
N LEU A 299 -9.21 8.18 -23.55
CA LEU A 299 -7.94 7.76 -24.10
C LEU A 299 -7.63 8.44 -25.45
N THR A 300 -8.62 8.56 -26.34
CA THR A 300 -8.36 8.87 -27.76
C THR A 300 -8.72 10.30 -28.19
N CYS A 301 -9.60 10.98 -27.45
CA CYS A 301 -10.15 12.27 -27.86
C CYS A 301 -9.62 13.44 -27.02
N ASN A 302 -9.88 14.67 -27.47
CA ASN A 302 -9.48 15.89 -26.77
C ASN A 302 -10.38 16.22 -25.57
N SER A 303 -9.93 17.16 -24.72
CA SER A 303 -10.67 17.59 -23.52
C SER A 303 -12.10 18.05 -23.84
N ALA A 304 -12.32 18.75 -24.94
CA ALA A 304 -13.65 19.21 -25.35
C ALA A 304 -14.63 18.07 -25.66
N ALA A 305 -14.19 17.03 -26.36
CA ALA A 305 -15.00 15.84 -26.65
C ALA A 305 -15.33 15.06 -25.38
N ILE A 306 -14.37 14.95 -24.45
CA ILE A 306 -14.58 14.32 -23.14
C ILE A 306 -15.65 15.08 -22.35
N CYS A 307 -15.53 16.40 -22.24
CA CYS A 307 -16.54 17.24 -21.57
C CYS A 307 -17.92 17.11 -22.21
N LYS A 308 -17.99 17.03 -23.55
CA LYS A 308 -19.24 16.78 -24.28
C LYS A 308 -19.83 15.42 -23.93
N LYS A 309 -19.02 14.35 -23.88
CA LYS A 309 -19.50 13.02 -23.49
C LYS A 309 -20.02 13.02 -22.05
N LEU A 310 -19.29 13.64 -21.12
CA LEU A 310 -19.71 13.81 -19.73
C LEU A 310 -21.01 14.61 -19.58
N SER A 311 -21.29 15.58 -20.47
CA SER A 311 -22.58 16.29 -20.50
C SER A 311 -23.76 15.37 -20.86
N GLN A 312 -23.50 14.26 -21.54
CA GLN A 312 -24.50 13.28 -21.98
C GLN A 312 -24.62 12.10 -20.99
N SER A 313 -24.09 12.24 -19.77
CA SER A 313 -24.08 11.16 -18.78
C SER A 313 -25.50 10.69 -18.43
N PRO A 314 -25.77 9.37 -18.42
CA PRO A 314 -27.04 8.82 -17.94
C PRO A 314 -27.30 9.21 -16.46
N PRO A 315 -28.57 9.31 -16.01
CA PRO A 315 -28.89 9.65 -14.62
C PRO A 315 -28.43 8.59 -13.60
N ALA A 316 -28.18 7.36 -14.05
CA ALA A 316 -27.62 6.29 -13.23
C ALA A 316 -26.09 6.40 -13.04
N PHE A 317 -25.40 7.25 -13.82
CA PHE A 317 -23.96 7.45 -13.74
C PHE A 317 -23.59 8.31 -12.53
N ARG A 318 -23.27 7.63 -11.43
CA ARG A 318 -22.96 8.24 -10.12
C ARG A 318 -21.48 8.22 -9.77
N ASP A 319 -20.72 7.30 -10.35
CA ASP A 319 -19.32 7.09 -10.04
C ASP A 319 -18.52 6.98 -11.34
N VAL A 320 -17.36 7.62 -11.38
CA VAL A 320 -16.46 7.56 -12.53
C VAL A 320 -15.64 6.28 -12.45
N PRO A 321 -15.50 5.49 -13.54
CA PRO A 321 -14.63 4.32 -13.56
C PRO A 321 -13.19 4.67 -13.17
N ALA A 322 -12.55 3.82 -12.38
CA ALA A 322 -11.17 4.00 -11.96
C ALA A 322 -10.23 4.22 -13.16
N LEU A 323 -10.45 3.54 -14.29
CA LEU A 323 -9.67 3.71 -15.51
C LEU A 323 -9.75 5.13 -16.07
N VAL A 324 -10.94 5.74 -16.12
CA VAL A 324 -11.13 7.12 -16.56
C VAL A 324 -10.41 8.10 -15.63
N LEU A 325 -10.57 7.94 -14.31
CA LEU A 325 -9.91 8.80 -13.33
C LEU A 325 -8.38 8.70 -13.43
N ARG A 326 -7.86 7.48 -13.63
CA ARG A 326 -6.45 7.23 -13.86
C ARG A 326 -5.92 8.01 -15.07
N LEU A 327 -6.63 7.98 -16.20
CA LEU A 327 -6.21 8.70 -17.40
C LEU A 327 -6.29 10.22 -17.23
N ILE A 328 -7.34 10.72 -16.57
CA ILE A 328 -7.49 12.14 -16.26
C ILE A 328 -6.30 12.64 -15.42
N ILE A 329 -5.90 11.88 -14.41
CA ILE A 329 -4.75 12.22 -13.55
C ILE A 329 -3.43 12.06 -14.32
N ARG A 330 -3.22 10.93 -15.01
CA ARG A 330 -2.00 10.61 -15.78
C ARG A 330 -1.68 11.67 -16.83
N PHE A 331 -2.68 12.07 -17.61
CA PHE A 331 -2.54 13.06 -18.68
C PHE A 331 -2.80 14.50 -18.21
N ALA A 332 -3.02 14.71 -16.91
CA ALA A 332 -3.31 16.02 -16.31
C ALA A 332 -4.39 16.79 -17.08
N LEU A 333 -5.54 16.14 -17.30
CA LEU A 333 -6.68 16.74 -18.02
C LEU A 333 -7.42 17.76 -17.13
N ILE A 334 -6.77 18.89 -16.83
CA ILE A 334 -7.28 19.92 -15.91
C ILE A 334 -8.61 20.50 -16.40
N ASP A 335 -8.78 20.68 -17.70
CA ASP A 335 -10.04 21.17 -18.28
C ASP A 335 -11.23 20.24 -17.96
N VAL A 336 -10.98 18.93 -17.99
CA VAL A 336 -12.00 17.91 -17.69
C VAL A 336 -12.32 17.94 -16.19
N LEU A 337 -11.30 18.06 -15.32
CA LEU A 337 -11.50 18.21 -13.87
C LEU A 337 -12.30 19.49 -13.55
N ALA A 338 -11.95 20.62 -14.16
CA ALA A 338 -12.66 21.88 -13.97
C ALA A 338 -14.11 21.80 -14.48
N TYR A 339 -14.35 21.14 -15.62
CA TYR A 339 -15.69 20.91 -16.14
C TYR A 339 -16.52 20.01 -15.21
N MET A 340 -15.92 18.94 -14.68
CA MET A 340 -16.57 18.06 -13.70
C MET A 340 -16.95 18.84 -12.44
N GLU A 341 -16.08 19.73 -11.96
CA GLU A 341 -16.32 20.49 -10.72
C GLU A 341 -17.51 21.44 -10.90
N ALA A 342 -17.61 22.08 -12.08
CA ALA A 342 -18.67 23.03 -12.38
C ALA A 342 -20.04 22.36 -12.62
N ASN A 343 -20.08 21.18 -13.24
CA ASN A 343 -21.34 20.59 -13.75
C ASN A 343 -21.79 19.34 -12.99
N ARG A 344 -20.86 18.53 -12.47
CA ARG A 344 -21.14 17.23 -11.83
C ARG A 344 -20.22 17.02 -10.61
N PRO A 345 -20.30 17.88 -9.57
CA PRO A 345 -19.45 17.78 -8.39
C PRO A 345 -19.65 16.46 -7.62
N ASP A 346 -20.80 15.78 -7.80
CA ASP A 346 -21.06 14.47 -7.22
C ASP A 346 -20.10 13.36 -7.69
N LEU A 347 -19.46 13.53 -8.85
CA LEU A 347 -18.47 12.59 -9.36
C LEU A 347 -17.12 12.65 -8.62
N PHE A 348 -16.86 13.72 -7.86
CA PHE A 348 -15.63 13.84 -7.06
C PHE A 348 -15.64 13.03 -5.77
N ARG A 349 -16.79 12.47 -5.36
CA ARG A 349 -16.87 11.64 -4.14
C ARG A 349 -15.90 10.47 -4.15
N ALA A 350 -15.59 9.94 -5.32
CA ALA A 350 -14.63 8.86 -5.50
C ALA A 350 -13.17 9.32 -5.29
N LEU A 351 -12.89 10.61 -5.46
CA LEU A 351 -11.60 11.26 -5.28
C LEU A 351 -11.45 11.97 -3.91
N ASP A 352 -12.43 11.83 -3.02
CA ASP A 352 -12.36 12.39 -1.67
C ASP A 352 -11.22 11.73 -0.85
N GLY A 353 -10.77 12.44 0.18
CA GLY A 353 -9.69 11.99 1.07
C GLY A 353 -8.30 12.21 0.46
N THR A 354 -7.37 11.27 0.71
CA THR A 354 -5.97 11.37 0.28
C THR A 354 -5.71 10.85 -1.13
N THR A 355 -6.74 10.35 -1.81
CA THR A 355 -6.59 9.62 -3.08
C THR A 355 -5.99 10.47 -4.20
N LEU A 356 -6.55 11.65 -4.47
CA LEU A 356 -6.06 12.55 -5.52
C LEU A 356 -4.60 13.03 -5.28
N PRO A 357 -4.24 13.58 -4.11
CA PRO A 357 -2.87 14.03 -3.86
C PRO A 357 -1.86 12.87 -3.88
N VAL A 358 -2.20 11.68 -3.38
CA VAL A 358 -1.33 10.49 -3.46
C VAL A 358 -1.17 10.05 -4.92
N GLN A 359 -2.24 9.97 -5.70
CA GLN A 359 -2.16 9.56 -7.11
C GLN A 359 -1.30 10.51 -7.96
N ALA A 360 -1.46 11.82 -7.77
CA ALA A 360 -0.69 12.85 -8.47
C ALA A 360 0.77 12.97 -7.97
N SER A 361 1.06 12.49 -6.76
CA SER A 361 2.41 12.55 -6.18
C SER A 361 3.22 11.29 -6.42
N VAL A 362 2.61 10.12 -6.28
CA VAL A 362 3.30 8.82 -6.27
C VAL A 362 3.34 8.20 -7.66
N TYR A 363 2.18 8.06 -8.30
CA TYR A 363 2.04 7.26 -9.51
C TYR A 363 2.13 8.09 -10.79
N TYR A 364 1.52 9.28 -10.79
CA TYR A 364 1.46 10.16 -11.95
C TYR A 364 1.97 11.56 -11.58
N PRO A 365 3.31 11.78 -11.56
CA PRO A 365 3.90 13.02 -11.08
C PRO A 365 3.45 14.21 -11.93
N ARG A 366 2.41 14.92 -11.45
CA ARG A 366 1.80 16.07 -12.12
C ARG A 366 1.53 17.18 -11.12
N THR A 367 2.38 18.21 -11.18
CA THR A 367 2.21 19.43 -10.38
C THR A 367 0.91 20.15 -10.71
N ASP A 368 0.46 20.07 -11.96
CA ASP A 368 -0.75 20.75 -12.43
C ASP A 368 -2.02 20.20 -11.77
N VAL A 369 -2.06 18.88 -11.51
CA VAL A 369 -3.16 18.23 -10.81
C VAL A 369 -3.16 18.62 -9.32
N LEU A 370 -1.98 18.73 -8.71
CA LEU A 370 -1.83 19.22 -7.34
C LEU A 370 -2.22 20.70 -7.21
N ASP A 371 -1.87 21.53 -8.19
CA ASP A 371 -2.30 22.93 -8.28
C ASP A 371 -3.83 23.04 -8.41
N PHE A 372 -4.45 22.19 -9.24
CA PHE A 372 -5.91 22.09 -9.32
C PHE A 372 -6.53 21.68 -7.98
N TRP A 373 -6.02 20.62 -7.34
CA TRP A 373 -6.50 20.16 -6.03
C TRP A 373 -6.44 21.26 -4.96
N LYS A 374 -5.35 22.03 -4.94
CA LYS A 374 -5.20 23.17 -4.03
C LYS A 374 -6.24 24.28 -4.29
N GLN A 375 -6.53 24.58 -5.55
CA GLN A 375 -7.38 25.73 -5.93
C GLN A 375 -8.88 25.40 -5.93
N SER A 376 -9.22 24.13 -6.14
CA SER A 376 -10.60 23.62 -6.25
C SER A 376 -11.45 24.02 -5.04
N LYS A 377 -12.70 24.39 -5.31
CA LYS A 377 -13.71 24.73 -4.30
C LYS A 377 -14.22 23.47 -3.60
N TRP A 378 -14.23 22.34 -4.28
CA TRP A 378 -14.65 21.06 -3.70
C TRP A 378 -13.74 20.62 -2.54
N PHE A 379 -12.42 20.74 -2.72
CA PHE A 379 -11.43 20.29 -1.74
C PHE A 379 -11.05 21.36 -0.69
N ARG A 380 -11.42 22.62 -0.90
CA ARG A 380 -10.96 23.77 -0.10
C ARG A 380 -11.19 23.64 1.42
N ASP A 381 -12.33 23.09 1.81
CA ASP A 381 -12.69 22.98 3.22
C ASP A 381 -12.10 21.72 3.89
N ASN A 382 -11.53 20.80 3.09
CA ASN A 382 -11.03 19.49 3.52
C ASN A 382 -9.78 19.08 2.71
N HIS A 383 -8.68 19.85 2.74
CA HIS A 383 -7.39 19.41 2.18
C HIS A 383 -6.81 18.27 3.02
N VAL A 384 -7.29 17.05 2.75
CA VAL A 384 -6.85 15.84 3.44
C VAL A 384 -5.64 15.26 2.70
N TYR A 385 -4.50 15.18 3.39
CA TYR A 385 -3.29 14.54 2.91
C TYR A 385 -2.53 13.87 4.07
N ASP A 386 -1.81 12.81 3.74
CA ASP A 386 -0.99 12.02 4.64
C ASP A 386 0.48 12.05 4.21
N ALA A 387 1.33 11.36 4.96
CA ALA A 387 2.74 11.22 4.63
C ALA A 387 2.97 10.36 3.36
N GLU A 388 1.99 9.56 2.93
CA GLU A 388 2.12 8.66 1.79
C GLU A 388 2.42 9.40 0.49
N ALA A 389 1.86 10.61 0.32
CA ALA A 389 2.13 11.43 -0.86
C ALA A 389 3.63 11.80 -1.00
N VAL A 390 4.27 12.21 0.10
CA VAL A 390 5.68 12.64 0.12
C VAL A 390 6.62 11.44 0.15
N ASP A 391 6.28 10.41 0.94
CA ASP A 391 7.04 9.17 1.05
C ASP A 391 7.06 8.44 -0.31
N GLY A 392 5.91 8.34 -0.97
CA GLY A 392 5.80 7.72 -2.29
C GLY A 392 6.43 8.54 -3.41
N ALA A 393 6.37 9.88 -3.34
CA ALA A 393 7.13 10.75 -4.25
C ALA A 393 8.64 10.53 -4.11
N SER A 394 9.13 10.37 -2.87
CA SER A 394 10.54 10.07 -2.59
C SER A 394 10.95 8.68 -3.08
N LYS A 395 10.10 7.67 -2.84
CA LYS A 395 10.28 6.30 -3.31
C LYS A 395 10.42 6.19 -4.83
N ASN A 396 9.70 7.02 -5.59
CA ASN A 396 9.66 6.95 -7.06
C ASN A 396 10.56 8.00 -7.76
N GLY A 397 11.32 8.81 -7.01
CA GLY A 397 12.27 9.75 -7.60
C GLY A 397 11.67 11.10 -8.04
N HIS A 398 10.48 11.47 -7.57
CA HIS A 398 9.72 12.62 -8.07
C HIS A 398 10.12 13.95 -7.43
N VAL A 399 11.33 14.44 -7.71
CA VAL A 399 11.88 15.69 -7.13
C VAL A 399 10.97 16.91 -7.33
N ARG A 400 10.36 17.04 -8.52
CA ARG A 400 9.44 18.17 -8.81
C ARG A 400 8.20 18.20 -7.93
N ILE A 401 7.73 17.03 -7.52
CA ILE A 401 6.57 16.90 -6.63
C ILE A 401 6.99 17.24 -5.20
N LEU A 402 8.17 16.80 -4.76
CA LEU A 402 8.73 17.19 -3.47
C LEU A 402 8.91 18.71 -3.36
N ASP A 403 9.45 19.34 -4.41
CA ASP A 403 9.58 20.81 -4.48
C ASP A 403 8.21 21.51 -4.43
N TRP A 404 7.19 20.95 -5.08
CA TRP A 404 5.83 21.46 -5.01
C TRP A 404 5.28 21.40 -3.58
N TRP A 405 5.43 20.25 -2.91
CA TRP A 405 4.97 20.06 -1.54
C TRP A 405 5.68 20.99 -0.56
N TRP A 406 6.98 21.23 -0.72
CA TRP A 406 7.74 22.10 0.16
C TRP A 406 7.48 23.59 -0.10
N ARG A 407 7.57 24.05 -1.36
CA ARG A 407 7.58 25.48 -1.69
C ARG A 407 6.24 26.06 -2.12
N ARG A 408 5.40 25.25 -2.77
CA ARG A 408 4.17 25.75 -3.44
C ARG A 408 2.90 25.39 -2.70
N SER A 409 2.89 24.30 -1.94
CA SER A 409 1.70 23.83 -1.22
C SER A 409 1.25 24.85 -0.17
N GLY A 410 2.18 25.44 0.58
CA GLY A 410 1.89 26.24 1.78
C GLY A 410 1.29 25.43 2.93
N LEU A 411 1.41 24.10 2.86
CA LEU A 411 0.94 23.13 3.85
C LEU A 411 2.16 22.50 4.55
N PRO A 412 2.04 22.06 5.83
CA PRO A 412 3.15 21.43 6.52
C PRO A 412 3.56 20.12 5.83
N LEU A 413 4.86 19.94 5.61
CA LEU A 413 5.41 18.75 4.96
C LEU A 413 5.29 17.54 5.90
N ARG A 414 4.39 16.60 5.57
CA ARG A 414 4.21 15.35 6.31
C ARG A 414 4.99 14.24 5.62
N TYR A 415 5.92 13.61 6.34
CA TYR A 415 6.73 12.51 5.83
C TYR A 415 7.15 11.59 6.98
N THR A 416 7.53 10.36 6.65
CA THR A 416 8.09 9.39 7.59
C THR A 416 9.52 9.02 7.23
N GLU A 417 10.16 8.18 8.04
CA GLU A 417 11.51 7.64 7.74
C GLU A 417 11.52 6.87 6.40
N ALA A 418 10.36 6.35 5.99
CA ALA A 418 10.20 5.64 4.73
C ALA A 418 10.57 6.50 3.50
N ALA A 419 10.41 7.82 3.54
CA ALA A 419 10.79 8.70 2.42
C ALA A 419 12.27 8.53 2.05
N ILE A 420 13.16 8.63 3.04
CA ILE A 420 14.61 8.58 2.85
C ILE A 420 15.09 7.13 2.68
N GLU A 421 14.50 6.19 3.42
CA GLU A 421 14.81 4.76 3.31
C GLU A 421 14.52 4.21 1.92
N GLN A 422 13.32 4.46 1.39
CA GLN A 422 12.90 3.96 0.09
C GLN A 422 13.63 4.65 -1.06
N ALA A 423 13.88 5.97 -0.96
CA ALA A 423 14.71 6.68 -1.92
C ALA A 423 16.14 6.10 -1.99
N SER A 424 16.71 5.74 -0.84
CA SER A 424 18.04 5.12 -0.75
C SER A 424 18.07 3.70 -1.33
N GLY A 425 17.07 2.87 -1.03
CA GLY A 425 16.96 1.52 -1.60
C GLY A 425 16.78 1.51 -3.12
N ARG A 426 16.07 2.52 -3.67
CA ARG A 426 15.81 2.63 -5.10
C ARG A 426 16.92 3.32 -5.89
N GLY A 427 17.90 3.93 -5.23
CA GLY A 427 19.02 4.59 -5.91
C GLY A 427 18.74 6.03 -6.34
N HIS A 428 17.72 6.69 -5.77
CA HIS A 428 17.31 8.04 -6.20
C HIS A 428 18.18 9.14 -5.58
N LEU A 429 19.40 9.30 -6.10
CA LEU A 429 20.37 10.29 -5.60
C LEU A 429 19.84 11.73 -5.59
N LEU A 430 19.14 12.15 -6.65
CA LEU A 430 18.59 13.51 -6.74
C LEU A 430 17.55 13.81 -5.64
N VAL A 431 16.80 12.80 -5.21
CA VAL A 431 15.86 12.93 -4.09
C VAL A 431 16.61 13.07 -2.77
N LEU A 432 17.68 12.29 -2.58
CA LEU A 432 18.52 12.39 -1.37
C LEU A 432 19.23 13.74 -1.28
N GLU A 433 19.74 14.26 -2.40
CA GLU A 433 20.29 15.61 -2.51
C GLU A 433 19.22 16.66 -2.19
N TRP A 434 18.02 16.52 -2.74
CA TRP A 434 16.91 17.42 -2.43
C TRP A 434 16.58 17.42 -0.93
N TRP A 435 16.51 16.26 -0.26
CA TRP A 435 16.26 16.18 1.17
C TRP A 435 17.36 16.85 1.99
N ARG A 436 18.63 16.62 1.66
CA ARG A 436 19.77 17.28 2.29
C ARG A 436 19.69 18.80 2.14
N ASP A 437 19.44 19.27 0.92
CA ASP A 437 19.41 20.70 0.61
C ASP A 437 18.19 21.40 1.21
N ALA A 438 17.05 20.71 1.31
CA ALA A 438 15.85 21.18 1.97
C ALA A 438 16.04 21.29 3.49
N ALA A 439 16.60 20.26 4.13
CA ALA A 439 16.92 20.29 5.56
C ALA A 439 18.00 21.32 5.93
N ALA A 440 18.89 21.65 5.00
CA ALA A 440 19.87 22.73 5.19
C ALA A 440 19.24 24.13 5.11
N GLN A 441 18.11 24.28 4.41
CA GLN A 441 17.40 25.55 4.23
C GLN A 441 16.30 25.77 5.27
N ASP A 442 15.68 24.69 5.76
CA ASP A 442 14.49 24.72 6.60
C ASP A 442 14.69 23.85 7.85
N GLU A 443 14.77 24.49 9.02
CA GLU A 443 14.98 23.82 10.31
C GLU A 443 13.79 22.94 10.73
N GLU A 444 12.60 23.13 10.14
CA GLU A 444 11.45 22.26 10.40
C GLU A 444 11.64 20.86 9.77
N ILE A 445 12.48 20.75 8.74
CA ILE A 445 12.74 19.49 8.04
C ILE A 445 13.86 18.73 8.76
N VAL A 446 13.47 17.84 9.66
CA VAL A 446 14.39 16.92 10.35
C VAL A 446 14.66 15.68 9.49
N LEU A 447 15.92 15.48 9.09
CA LEU A 447 16.35 14.26 8.41
C LEU A 447 16.28 13.07 9.36
N ARG A 448 15.49 12.06 8.98
CA ARG A 448 15.39 10.78 9.70
C ARG A 448 15.89 9.66 8.80
N PRO A 449 17.22 9.43 8.73
CA PRO A 449 17.80 8.44 7.83
C PRO A 449 17.44 7.00 8.20
N GLY A 450 16.98 6.72 9.42
CA GLY A 450 16.49 5.39 9.82
C GLY A 450 17.47 4.27 9.42
N ARG A 451 16.96 3.27 8.69
CA ARG A 451 17.72 2.14 8.14
C ARG A 451 18.10 2.35 6.66
N ALA A 452 18.15 3.58 6.17
CA ALA A 452 18.33 3.90 4.74
C ALA A 452 19.60 3.28 4.13
N LEU A 453 20.68 3.21 4.89
CA LEU A 453 21.92 2.56 4.46
C LEU A 453 21.73 1.05 4.22
N LEU A 454 20.93 0.38 5.06
CA LEU A 454 20.64 -1.04 4.93
C LEU A 454 19.72 -1.32 3.73
N TRP A 455 18.80 -0.41 3.43
CA TRP A 455 17.98 -0.48 2.22
C TRP A 455 18.82 -0.32 0.96
N ALA A 456 19.74 0.65 0.94
CA ALA A 456 20.67 0.83 -0.17
C ALA A 456 21.57 -0.40 -0.39
N THR A 457 22.05 -1.03 0.70
CA THR A 457 22.89 -2.22 0.60
C THR A 457 22.12 -3.44 0.12
N GLN A 458 20.91 -3.67 0.62
CA GLN A 458 20.03 -4.77 0.17
C GLN A 458 19.78 -4.73 -1.34
N HIS A 459 19.56 -3.54 -1.91
CA HIS A 459 19.27 -3.35 -3.34
C HIS A 459 20.51 -3.11 -4.21
N GLY A 460 21.73 -3.18 -3.66
CA GLY A 460 22.95 -3.08 -4.48
C GLY A 460 23.37 -1.66 -4.87
N GLN A 461 22.87 -0.63 -4.18
CA GLN A 461 23.03 0.79 -4.58
C GLN A 461 24.38 1.39 -4.14
N ALA A 462 25.48 0.96 -4.76
CA ALA A 462 26.84 1.41 -4.41
C ALA A 462 27.04 2.93 -4.47
N ASN A 463 26.41 3.63 -5.43
CA ASN A 463 26.53 5.09 -5.55
C ASN A 463 25.85 5.82 -4.38
N VAL A 464 24.75 5.28 -3.85
CA VAL A 464 24.06 5.83 -2.68
C VAL A 464 24.93 5.72 -1.43
N LEU A 465 25.69 4.62 -1.27
CA LEU A 465 26.64 4.48 -0.15
C LEU A 465 27.74 5.55 -0.19
N LYS A 466 28.30 5.82 -1.39
CA LYS A 466 29.29 6.90 -1.56
C LYS A 466 28.69 8.27 -1.22
N TRP A 467 27.45 8.50 -1.64
CA TRP A 467 26.74 9.73 -1.31
C TRP A 467 26.51 9.87 0.20
N TRP A 468 26.08 8.81 0.89
CA TRP A 468 25.89 8.83 2.35
C TRP A 468 27.18 9.16 3.09
N ASP A 469 28.30 8.56 2.70
CA ASP A 469 29.61 8.84 3.31
C ASP A 469 30.06 10.30 3.05
N ALA A 470 29.84 10.82 1.84
CA ALA A 470 30.14 12.21 1.49
C ALA A 470 29.16 13.24 2.09
N SER A 471 27.95 12.84 2.46
CA SER A 471 26.88 13.74 2.89
C SER A 471 27.12 14.37 4.26
N GLY A 472 27.99 13.78 5.09
CA GLY A 472 28.21 14.21 6.47
C GLY A 472 27.02 13.99 7.41
N ILE A 473 25.94 13.36 6.94
CA ILE A 473 24.77 13.03 7.76
C ILE A 473 25.12 11.83 8.66
N PRO A 474 24.80 11.85 9.97
CA PRO A 474 25.02 10.70 10.84
C PRO A 474 24.26 9.47 10.33
N VAL A 475 25.00 8.44 9.92
CA VAL A 475 24.41 7.20 9.38
C VAL A 475 24.30 6.16 10.49
N ALA A 476 23.07 5.70 10.77
CA ALA A 476 22.83 4.59 11.67
C ALA A 476 23.12 3.24 10.98
N HIS A 477 23.44 2.21 11.76
CA HIS A 477 23.59 0.81 11.31
C HIS A 477 24.72 0.54 10.29
N GLY A 478 25.81 1.33 10.31
CA GLY A 478 26.97 1.10 9.43
C GLY A 478 27.69 -0.24 9.65
N ASP A 479 27.57 -0.81 10.85
CA ASP A 479 28.08 -2.12 11.26
C ASP A 479 27.35 -3.29 10.58
N ALA A 480 26.05 -3.16 10.36
CA ALA A 480 25.23 -4.21 9.74
C ALA A 480 25.34 -4.28 8.21
N VAL A 481 26.05 -3.34 7.56
CA VAL A 481 26.19 -3.26 6.10
C VAL A 481 26.81 -4.52 5.51
N ALA A 482 27.92 -4.99 6.09
CA ALA A 482 28.63 -6.16 5.60
C ALA A 482 27.77 -7.43 5.67
N LYS A 483 27.00 -7.57 6.75
CA LYS A 483 26.04 -8.66 6.96
C LYS A 483 24.89 -8.63 5.96
N VAL A 484 24.24 -7.48 5.79
CA VAL A 484 23.12 -7.33 4.83
C VAL A 484 23.60 -7.55 3.40
N ALA A 485 24.71 -6.94 3.00
CA ALA A 485 25.26 -7.13 1.66
C ALA A 485 25.64 -8.60 1.39
N SER A 486 26.14 -9.31 2.42
CA SER A 486 26.45 -10.74 2.28
C SER A 486 25.21 -11.62 2.16
N ARG A 487 24.16 -11.31 2.92
CA ARG A 487 22.86 -12.00 2.85
C ARG A 487 22.18 -11.85 1.50
N TRP A 488 22.31 -10.70 0.85
CA TRP A 488 21.65 -10.38 -0.43
C TRP A 488 22.55 -10.53 -1.66
N GLY A 489 23.80 -10.97 -1.49
CA GLY A 489 24.68 -11.25 -2.63
C GLY A 489 25.30 -10.01 -3.28
N GLN A 490 25.49 -8.92 -2.54
CA GLN A 490 25.84 -7.61 -3.11
C GLN A 490 27.35 -7.32 -3.00
N VAL A 491 28.16 -7.91 -3.89
CA VAL A 491 29.63 -7.76 -3.89
C VAL A 491 30.08 -6.32 -4.19
N GLN A 492 29.40 -5.62 -5.11
CA GLN A 492 29.75 -4.23 -5.45
C GLN A 492 29.57 -3.28 -4.26
N VAL A 493 28.57 -3.57 -3.42
CA VAL A 493 28.30 -2.83 -2.19
C VAL A 493 29.38 -3.11 -1.14
N LEU A 494 29.77 -4.38 -0.94
CA LEU A 494 30.85 -4.77 -0.03
C LEU A 494 32.18 -4.09 -0.40
N GLU A 495 32.55 -4.14 -1.69
CA GLU A 495 33.77 -3.52 -2.18
C GLU A 495 33.73 -2.00 -2.03
N THR A 496 32.59 -1.37 -2.34
CA THR A 496 32.44 0.08 -2.17
C THR A 496 32.51 0.48 -0.70
N TRP A 497 31.86 -0.26 0.20
CA TRP A 497 31.87 0.02 1.63
C TRP A 497 33.26 -0.16 2.25
N ARG A 498 33.98 -1.21 1.84
CA ARG A 498 35.38 -1.43 2.18
C ARG A 498 36.25 -0.24 1.75
N ARG A 499 36.12 0.23 0.51
CA ARG A 499 36.89 1.40 0.01
C ARG A 499 36.60 2.69 0.77
N LEU A 500 35.37 2.88 1.26
CA LEU A 500 34.98 4.08 2.00
C LEU A 500 35.49 4.07 3.44
N LYS A 501 35.34 2.94 4.17
CA LYS A 501 35.77 2.85 5.57
C LYS A 501 37.25 2.52 5.74
N GLY A 502 37.85 1.89 4.74
CA GLY A 502 39.19 1.32 4.80
C GLY A 502 39.17 -0.11 5.35
N ASP A 503 40.20 -0.86 5.01
CA ASP A 503 40.30 -2.30 5.27
C ASP A 503 40.24 -2.65 6.76
N ASP A 504 40.89 -1.86 7.62
CA ASP A 504 41.01 -2.12 9.06
C ASP A 504 39.78 -1.69 9.88
N LYS A 505 38.86 -0.94 9.27
CA LYS A 505 37.66 -0.40 9.94
C LYS A 505 36.38 -1.09 9.50
N LEU A 506 36.49 -2.14 8.67
CA LEU A 506 35.35 -2.93 8.25
C LEU A 506 34.88 -3.79 9.42
N VAL A 507 33.68 -3.50 9.93
CA VAL A 507 33.03 -4.31 10.98
C VAL A 507 32.26 -5.44 10.32
N TYR A 508 32.55 -6.69 10.73
CA TYR A 508 31.84 -7.88 10.28
C TYR A 508 31.83 -8.96 11.36
N ASP A 509 30.81 -9.81 11.33
CA ASP A 509 30.64 -10.96 12.22
C ASP A 509 30.75 -12.29 11.44
N PRO A 510 30.96 -13.44 12.11
CA PRO A 510 30.96 -14.74 11.44
C PRO A 510 29.64 -15.05 10.69
N GLU A 511 28.56 -14.34 11.01
CA GLU A 511 27.26 -14.48 10.33
C GLU A 511 27.29 -14.03 8.85
N VAL A 512 28.29 -13.26 8.41
CA VAL A 512 28.45 -12.89 6.99
C VAL A 512 28.64 -14.13 6.10
N LEU A 513 29.38 -15.13 6.58
CA LEU A 513 29.63 -16.39 5.88
C LEU A 513 28.43 -17.33 5.97
N LEU A 514 27.74 -17.35 7.11
CA LEU A 514 26.52 -18.14 7.30
C LEU A 514 25.41 -17.65 6.36
N SER A 515 25.15 -16.35 6.35
CA SER A 515 24.10 -15.74 5.55
C SER A 515 24.35 -15.95 4.06
N SER A 516 25.59 -15.79 3.58
CA SER A 516 25.94 -16.03 2.18
C SER A 516 25.89 -17.51 1.79
N THR A 517 26.15 -18.42 2.73
CA THR A 517 26.03 -19.88 2.52
C THR A 517 24.57 -20.33 2.40
N ILE A 518 23.69 -19.89 3.32
CA ILE A 518 22.25 -20.22 3.30
C ILE A 518 21.59 -19.80 1.98
N HIS A 519 21.95 -18.61 1.46
CA HIS A 519 21.37 -18.05 0.24
C HIS A 519 22.17 -18.40 -1.04
N GLN A 520 23.19 -19.26 -0.93
CA GLN A 520 24.05 -19.72 -2.03
C GLN A 520 24.76 -18.61 -2.84
N HIS A 521 25.16 -17.52 -2.19
CA HIS A 521 25.86 -16.40 -2.82
C HIS A 521 27.38 -16.66 -2.93
N VAL A 522 27.77 -17.51 -3.88
CA VAL A 522 29.17 -17.94 -4.08
C VAL A 522 30.13 -16.77 -4.36
N HIS A 523 29.68 -15.77 -5.11
CA HIS A 523 30.46 -14.57 -5.43
C HIS A 523 30.79 -13.73 -4.19
N VAL A 524 29.91 -13.72 -3.19
CA VAL A 524 30.18 -13.08 -1.89
C VAL A 524 31.19 -13.90 -1.08
N LEU A 525 31.05 -15.23 -1.06
CA LEU A 525 32.02 -16.13 -0.40
C LEU A 525 33.42 -15.97 -1.02
N GLU A 526 33.50 -15.90 -2.35
CA GLU A 526 34.76 -15.64 -3.05
C GLU A 526 35.33 -14.26 -2.70
N TRP A 527 34.49 -13.23 -2.58
CA TRP A 527 34.93 -11.91 -2.14
C TRP A 527 35.50 -11.94 -0.73
N TRP A 528 34.84 -12.59 0.23
CA TRP A 528 35.34 -12.75 1.60
C TRP A 528 36.65 -13.55 1.66
N ARG A 529 36.82 -14.57 0.82
CA ARG A 529 38.10 -15.31 0.70
C ARG A 529 39.22 -14.39 0.18
N LYS A 530 38.96 -13.64 -0.89
CA LYS A 530 39.94 -12.69 -1.43
C LYS A 530 40.28 -11.60 -0.42
N PHE A 531 39.30 -11.13 0.35
CA PHE A 531 39.50 -10.18 1.44
C PHE A 531 40.37 -10.78 2.57
N ALA A 532 40.10 -12.02 2.99
CA ALA A 532 40.89 -12.71 4.01
C ALA A 532 42.36 -12.89 3.60
N HIS A 533 42.60 -13.24 2.32
CA HIS A 533 43.95 -13.40 1.78
C HIS A 533 44.65 -12.10 1.35
N GLY A 534 43.95 -10.96 1.37
CA GLY A 534 44.50 -9.69 0.90
C GLY A 534 44.71 -9.60 -0.63
N GLU A 535 43.97 -10.41 -1.40
CA GLU A 535 44.03 -10.49 -2.86
C GLU A 535 43.20 -9.41 -3.57
N LEU A 536 42.37 -8.67 -2.81
CA LEU A 536 41.56 -7.61 -3.38
C LEU A 536 42.39 -6.38 -3.74
N GLU A 537 41.89 -5.60 -4.70
CA GLU A 537 42.54 -4.35 -5.12
C GLU A 537 42.77 -3.41 -3.92
N GLY A 538 43.98 -2.86 -3.81
CA GLY A 538 44.37 -1.92 -2.77
C GLY A 538 44.82 -2.53 -1.43
N MET A 539 44.76 -3.86 -1.26
CA MET A 539 45.12 -4.52 0.00
C MET A 539 46.62 -4.88 0.13
N GLU A 540 47.36 -4.90 -0.98
CA GLU A 540 48.81 -5.20 -1.01
C GLU A 540 49.21 -6.49 -0.26
N GLY A 541 48.32 -7.48 -0.18
CA GLY A 541 48.55 -8.74 0.54
C GLY A 541 48.34 -8.68 2.06
N ARG A 542 47.72 -7.61 2.59
CA ARG A 542 47.32 -7.52 4.00
C ARG A 542 46.19 -8.50 4.29
N LYS A 543 46.50 -9.53 5.07
CA LYS A 543 45.54 -10.57 5.44
C LYS A 543 44.61 -10.08 6.55
N GLN A 544 43.33 -10.39 6.42
CA GLN A 544 42.32 -10.14 7.44
C GLN A 544 41.75 -11.46 7.94
N LEU A 545 41.46 -11.53 9.24
CA LEU A 545 40.98 -12.75 9.88
C LEU A 545 39.46 -12.81 9.75
N VAL A 546 38.96 -13.71 8.88
CA VAL A 546 37.52 -13.96 8.73
C VAL A 546 37.20 -15.29 9.41
N GLU A 547 36.61 -15.21 10.60
CA GLU A 547 36.30 -16.35 11.45
C GLU A 547 35.07 -17.13 10.99
N PHE A 548 35.13 -18.45 11.05
CA PHE A 548 33.98 -19.34 10.91
C PHE A 548 34.09 -20.58 11.80
N ARG A 549 32.97 -21.25 12.07
CA ARG A 549 32.93 -22.55 12.74
C ARG A 549 32.35 -23.58 11.79
N THR A 550 32.99 -24.75 11.71
CA THR A 550 32.59 -25.82 10.79
C THR A 550 31.15 -26.28 11.05
N CYS A 551 30.76 -26.45 12.32
CA CYS A 551 29.38 -26.82 12.70
C CYS A 551 28.31 -25.84 12.19
N ASN A 552 28.57 -24.53 12.30
CA ASN A 552 27.61 -23.51 11.87
C ASN A 552 27.50 -23.46 10.35
N ILE A 553 28.60 -23.68 9.62
CA ILE A 553 28.57 -23.73 8.14
C ILE A 553 27.86 -24.99 7.66
N GLU A 554 28.02 -26.13 8.34
CA GLU A 554 27.27 -27.35 8.04
C GLU A 554 25.76 -27.17 8.26
N GLU A 555 25.36 -26.61 9.40
CA GLU A 555 23.96 -26.24 9.68
C GLU A 555 23.42 -25.29 8.60
N ALA A 556 24.19 -24.26 8.24
CA ALA A 556 23.83 -23.32 7.17
C ALA A 556 23.72 -23.98 5.76
N LEU A 557 24.47 -25.06 5.50
CA LEU A 557 24.37 -25.83 4.26
C LEU A 557 23.13 -26.75 4.26
N GLU A 558 22.76 -27.28 5.42
CA GLU A 558 21.52 -28.05 5.60
C GLU A 558 20.28 -27.16 5.45
N ASP A 559 20.33 -25.95 6.03
CA ASP A 559 19.29 -24.92 5.95
C ASP A 559 19.30 -24.12 4.63
N SER A 560 20.19 -24.46 3.69
CA SER A 560 20.33 -23.72 2.44
C SER A 560 19.08 -23.82 1.55
N ILE A 561 18.73 -22.69 0.92
CA ILE A 561 17.53 -22.60 0.09
C ILE A 561 17.82 -23.20 -1.28
N GLY A 562 17.20 -24.34 -1.64
CA GLY A 562 17.27 -24.96 -2.98
C GLY A 562 17.57 -26.47 -2.98
N ASP A 563 17.73 -27.07 -4.16
CA ASP A 563 18.08 -28.49 -4.30
C ASP A 563 19.48 -28.79 -3.75
N GLN A 564 19.57 -29.69 -2.76
CA GLN A 564 20.82 -30.02 -2.08
C GLN A 564 21.90 -30.60 -3.02
N ASP A 565 21.50 -31.32 -4.07
CA ASP A 565 22.41 -31.95 -5.03
C ASP A 565 23.09 -30.95 -5.97
N GLN A 566 22.52 -29.75 -6.15
CA GLN A 566 23.07 -28.69 -7.00
C GLN A 566 23.60 -27.50 -6.20
N ASN A 567 23.74 -27.63 -4.87
CA ASN A 567 24.15 -26.53 -4.00
C ASN A 567 25.55 -26.01 -4.38
N ARG A 568 25.59 -24.78 -4.90
CA ARG A 568 26.83 -24.16 -5.38
C ARG A 568 27.75 -23.75 -4.24
N ALA A 569 27.18 -23.33 -3.10
CA ALA A 569 27.95 -23.00 -1.91
C ALA A 569 28.62 -24.26 -1.33
N ARG A 570 27.96 -25.42 -1.37
CA ARG A 570 28.56 -26.70 -0.94
C ARG A 570 29.79 -27.06 -1.75
N LYS A 571 29.74 -26.89 -3.08
CA LYS A 571 30.89 -27.12 -3.97
C LYS A 571 32.04 -26.16 -3.69
N TRP A 572 31.71 -24.89 -3.44
CA TRP A 572 32.71 -23.88 -3.08
C TRP A 572 33.41 -24.21 -1.75
N TRP A 573 32.64 -24.56 -0.72
CA TRP A 573 33.15 -24.94 0.59
C TRP A 573 33.99 -26.23 0.54
N ALA A 574 33.59 -27.22 -0.28
CA ALA A 574 34.39 -28.44 -0.50
C ALA A 574 35.75 -28.15 -1.17
N GLN A 575 35.84 -27.08 -1.96
CA GLN A 575 37.07 -26.69 -2.64
C GLN A 575 38.02 -25.88 -1.74
N TYR A 576 37.48 -25.06 -0.82
CA TYR A 576 38.27 -24.01 -0.14
C TYR A 576 38.20 -24.02 1.40
N GLY A 577 37.39 -24.84 2.08
CA GLY A 577 37.31 -24.71 3.54
C GLY A 577 36.64 -25.81 4.38
N LEU A 578 36.02 -26.83 3.79
CA LEU A 578 35.28 -27.85 4.55
C LEU A 578 35.78 -29.26 4.24
N ASP A 579 36.54 -29.82 5.19
CA ASP A 579 36.86 -31.25 5.20
C ASP A 579 35.84 -31.96 6.13
N LEU A 580 34.76 -32.49 5.55
CA LEU A 580 33.61 -33.13 6.23
C LEU A 580 33.97 -34.43 6.99
N ARG A 581 35.26 -34.77 7.10
CA ARG A 581 35.78 -36.01 7.71
C ARG A 581 36.41 -35.79 9.09
N MET A 582 36.29 -34.60 9.66
CA MET A 582 36.99 -34.25 10.91
C MET A 582 36.28 -34.75 12.17
N ARG A 583 37.04 -34.94 13.25
CA ARG A 583 36.55 -35.47 14.54
C ARG A 583 35.74 -34.42 15.30
N ASN A 584 34.78 -34.86 16.11
CA ASN A 584 33.83 -34.02 16.86
C ASN A 584 34.45 -32.89 17.70
N GLU A 585 35.70 -33.01 18.14
CA GLU A 585 36.40 -31.95 18.91
C GLU A 585 36.96 -30.82 18.03
N GLU A 586 37.42 -31.16 16.82
CA GLU A 586 37.89 -30.20 15.81
C GLU A 586 36.72 -29.50 15.10
N TRP A 587 35.52 -30.05 15.25
CA TRP A 587 34.26 -29.60 14.66
C TRP A 587 33.68 -28.34 15.33
N LEU A 588 33.97 -28.13 16.62
CA LEU A 588 33.53 -26.98 17.41
C LEU A 588 34.52 -25.81 17.44
N GLN A 589 35.72 -25.98 16.86
CA GLN A 589 36.78 -24.96 16.91
C GLN A 589 36.53 -23.84 15.88
N THR A 590 36.86 -22.61 16.28
CA THR A 590 36.88 -21.44 15.36
C THR A 590 38.06 -21.56 14.39
N ARG A 591 37.79 -21.38 13.11
CA ARG A 591 38.75 -21.39 11.99
C ARG A 591 38.72 -20.06 11.24
N TYR A 592 39.69 -19.86 10.37
CA TYR A 592 39.83 -18.66 9.55
C TYR A 592 39.92 -19.05 8.07
N LEU A 593 39.34 -18.22 7.19
CA LEU A 593 39.39 -18.40 5.73
C LEU A 593 40.79 -18.25 5.14
#